data_AF-A0A533S713-F1
#
_entry.id   AF-A0A533S713-F1
#
_cell.length_a   1.000
_cell.length_b   1.000
_cell.length_c   1.000
_cell.angle_alpha   90.00
_cell.angle_beta   90.00
_cell.angle_gamma   90.00
#
_symmetry.space_group_name_H-M   'P 1'
#
loop_
_entity.id
_entity.type
_entity.pdbx_description
1 polymer ?
#
loop_
_entity_poly.entity_id
_entity_poly.type
_entity_poly.pdbx_seq_one_letter_code
_entity_poly.pdbx_strand_id
1 'polypeptide(L)'
;MFCVREGLVWKNISLEALEVLKKGAWPGNVRELKNVVERLVIMSPGKTITVNHIPESIISGELPHEGGAGRLDTVLELHSLREAREEFEKEFILQKLEEHGWNISKTAEAIELERSNLHRKIKSYGIELKK
;
A
#
# COMPACT_ATOMS: atom_id res chain seq x y z
N MET A 1 -11.36 17.84 -3.13
CA MET A 1 -12.68 17.20 -3.35
C MET A 1 -12.50 16.07 -4.36
N PHE A 2 -12.46 14.82 -3.90
CA PHE A 2 -12.32 13.64 -4.77
C PHE A 2 -13.59 13.39 -5.58
N CYS A 3 -14.76 13.35 -4.93
CA CYS A 3 -16.03 13.07 -5.60
C CYS A 3 -16.33 14.06 -6.75
N VAL A 4 -16.06 15.35 -6.57
CA VAL A 4 -16.27 16.36 -7.61
C VAL A 4 -15.32 16.18 -8.80
N ARG A 5 -14.09 15.73 -8.56
CA ARG A 5 -13.11 15.46 -9.63
C ARG A 5 -13.50 14.25 -10.47
N GLU A 6 -14.00 13.21 -9.81
CA GLU A 6 -14.40 11.94 -10.43
C GLU A 6 -15.87 11.93 -10.92
N GLY A 7 -16.60 13.04 -10.79
CA GLY A 7 -18.03 13.10 -11.15
C GLY A 7 -18.95 12.26 -10.27
N LEU A 8 -18.50 11.88 -9.07
CA LEU A 8 -19.21 11.02 -8.12
C LEU A 8 -20.11 11.84 -7.19
N VAL A 9 -21.21 11.23 -6.78
CA VAL A 9 -22.10 11.78 -5.76
C VAL A 9 -21.50 11.63 -4.37
N TRP A 10 -21.78 12.61 -3.51
CA TRP A 10 -21.44 12.55 -2.10
C TRP A 10 -22.13 11.36 -1.42
N LYS A 11 -21.37 10.64 -0.58
CA LYS A 11 -21.86 9.48 0.17
C LYS A 11 -21.70 9.71 1.65
N ASN A 12 -22.65 9.21 2.42
CA ASN A 12 -22.59 9.11 3.87
C ASN A 12 -21.82 7.86 4.26
N ILE A 13 -21.13 7.89 5.39
CA ILE A 13 -20.52 6.70 6.00
C ILE A 13 -21.35 6.38 7.23
N SER A 14 -21.80 5.12 7.39
CA SER A 14 -22.52 4.70 8.58
C SER A 14 -21.61 4.77 9.81
N LEU A 15 -22.19 4.97 11.00
CA LEU A 15 -21.40 5.13 12.22
C LEU A 15 -20.57 3.87 12.50
N GLU A 16 -21.12 2.69 12.24
CA GLU A 16 -20.45 1.41 12.42
C GLU A 16 -19.27 1.27 11.45
N ALA A 17 -19.45 1.69 10.19
CA ALA A 17 -18.39 1.70 9.19
C ALA A 17 -17.27 2.66 9.58
N LEU A 18 -17.62 3.83 10.13
CA LEU A 18 -16.65 4.80 10.62
C LEU A 18 -15.83 4.25 11.79
N GLU A 19 -16.46 3.53 12.73
CA GLU A 19 -15.75 2.92 13.86
C GLU A 19 -14.79 1.81 13.41
N VAL A 20 -15.14 1.04 12.39
CA VAL A 20 -14.22 0.07 11.77
C VAL A 20 -13.02 0.79 11.15
N LEU A 21 -13.27 1.83 10.35
CA LEU A 21 -12.19 2.59 9.70
C LEU A 21 -11.26 3.27 10.73
N LYS A 22 -11.77 3.73 11.88
CA LYS A 22 -10.94 4.29 12.95
C LYS A 22 -10.01 3.26 13.61
N LYS A 23 -10.42 1.99 13.65
CA LYS A 23 -9.67 0.90 14.30
C LYS A 23 -8.65 0.22 13.37
N GLY A 24 -8.68 0.50 12.07
CA GLY A 24 -7.72 -0.04 11.12
C GLY A 24 -6.28 0.33 11.48
N ALA A 25 -5.34 -0.56 11.19
CA ALA A 25 -3.92 -0.38 11.54
C ALA A 25 -3.18 0.64 10.66
N TRP A 26 -3.67 0.90 9.44
CA TRP A 26 -3.15 1.90 8.47
C TRP A 26 -1.61 2.02 8.44
N PRO A 27 -0.87 0.92 8.16
CA PRO A 27 0.60 0.92 8.14
C PRO A 27 1.22 2.00 7.24
N GLY A 28 0.54 2.39 6.16
CA GLY A 28 0.91 3.46 5.24
C GLY A 28 0.38 4.86 5.60
N ASN A 29 -0.04 5.06 6.85
CA ASN A 29 -0.58 6.31 7.40
C ASN A 29 -1.90 6.76 6.75
N VAL A 30 -2.22 8.05 6.88
CA VAL A 30 -3.44 8.72 6.38
C VAL A 30 -3.69 8.50 4.87
N ARG A 31 -2.64 8.18 4.09
CA ARG A 31 -2.78 7.89 2.65
C ARG A 31 -3.53 6.60 2.38
N GLU A 32 -3.28 5.54 3.15
CA GLU A 32 -4.02 4.28 2.97
C GLU A 32 -5.49 4.43 3.33
N LEU A 33 -5.78 5.13 4.43
CA LEU A 33 -7.15 5.45 4.82
C LEU A 33 -7.85 6.24 3.71
N LYS A 34 -7.19 7.24 3.12
CA LYS A 34 -7.71 8.00 1.99
C LYS A 34 -8.06 7.09 0.81
N ASN A 35 -7.14 6.21 0.41
CA ASN A 35 -7.33 5.33 -0.73
C ASN A 35 -8.47 4.33 -0.52
N VAL A 36 -8.57 3.77 0.69
CA VAL A 36 -9.71 2.93 1.07
C VAL A 36 -11.02 3.71 1.00
N VAL A 37 -11.07 4.93 1.53
CA VAL A 37 -12.29 5.76 1.47
C VAL A 37 -12.67 6.09 0.04
N GLU A 38 -11.71 6.44 -0.82
CA GLU A 38 -11.93 6.71 -2.25
C GLU A 38 -12.49 5.48 -2.97
N ARG A 39 -11.93 4.29 -2.71
CA ARG A 39 -12.44 3.02 -3.22
C ARG A 39 -13.86 2.73 -2.72
N LEU A 40 -14.13 2.92 -1.42
CA LEU A 40 -15.47 2.73 -0.86
C LEU A 40 -16.48 3.66 -1.51
N VAL A 41 -16.09 4.90 -1.81
CA VAL A 41 -16.92 5.86 -2.54
C VAL A 41 -17.21 5.37 -3.96
N ILE A 42 -16.26 4.73 -4.65
CA ILE A 42 -16.48 4.18 -6.00
C ILE A 42 -17.35 2.91 -5.95
N MET A 43 -16.99 1.94 -5.10
CA MET A 43 -17.53 0.57 -5.14
C MET A 43 -18.85 0.39 -4.40
N SER A 44 -19.19 1.23 -3.41
CA SER A 44 -20.41 1.04 -2.63
C SER A 44 -21.63 1.45 -3.45
N PRO A 45 -22.58 0.56 -3.79
CA PRO A 45 -23.80 0.96 -4.46
C PRO A 45 -24.63 1.90 -3.57
N GLY A 46 -25.11 3.01 -4.13
CA GLY A 46 -25.98 3.96 -3.43
C GLY A 46 -25.26 5.08 -2.66
N LYS A 47 -26.00 5.72 -1.74
CA LYS A 47 -25.56 6.95 -1.03
C LYS A 47 -24.92 6.70 0.32
N THR A 48 -24.89 5.47 0.82
CA THR A 48 -24.40 5.16 2.17
C THR A 48 -23.41 3.99 2.14
N ILE A 49 -22.21 4.24 2.65
CA ILE A 49 -21.15 3.25 2.86
C ILE A 49 -21.40 2.62 4.24
N THR A 50 -21.67 1.32 4.26
CA THR A 50 -21.87 0.50 5.47
C THR A 50 -20.71 -0.46 5.68
N VAL A 51 -20.65 -1.11 6.85
CA VAL A 51 -19.57 -2.07 7.21
C VAL A 51 -19.40 -3.17 6.16
N ASN A 52 -20.50 -3.64 5.55
CA ASN A 52 -20.47 -4.69 4.54
C ASN A 52 -19.72 -4.30 3.25
N HIS A 53 -19.46 -3.01 3.05
CA HIS A 53 -18.67 -2.52 1.92
C HIS A 53 -17.17 -2.47 2.25
N ILE A 54 -16.81 -2.56 3.53
CA ILE A 54 -15.41 -2.53 3.98
C ILE A 54 -14.80 -3.91 3.79
N PRO A 55 -13.63 -4.02 3.14
CA PRO A 55 -12.89 -5.27 3.04
C PRO A 55 -12.67 -5.93 4.41
N GLU A 56 -12.89 -7.25 4.48
CA GLU A 56 -12.70 -8.02 5.72
C GLU A 56 -11.29 -7.89 6.31
N SER A 57 -10.27 -7.70 5.46
CA SER A 57 -8.88 -7.44 5.88
C SER A 57 -8.70 -6.15 6.70
N ILE A 58 -9.59 -5.17 6.56
CA ILE A 58 -9.59 -3.96 7.37
C ILE A 58 -10.38 -4.19 8.67
N ILE A 59 -11.42 -5.02 8.61
CA ILE A 59 -12.28 -5.38 9.76
C ILE A 59 -11.51 -6.24 10.76
N SER A 60 -10.75 -7.22 10.29
CA SER A 60 -9.97 -8.13 11.12
C SER A 60 -8.75 -7.48 11.77
N GLY A 61 -8.35 -6.27 11.34
CA GLY A 61 -7.08 -5.65 11.74
C GLY A 61 -5.85 -6.36 11.17
N GLU A 62 -6.06 -7.47 10.47
CA GLU A 62 -5.08 -8.21 9.70
C GLU A 62 -5.20 -7.74 8.25
N LEU A 63 -4.67 -6.55 7.96
CA LEU A 63 -4.27 -6.30 6.58
C LEU A 63 -3.27 -7.41 6.26
N PRO A 64 -3.48 -8.22 5.20
CA PRO A 64 -2.43 -9.10 4.75
C PRO A 64 -1.25 -8.20 4.43
N HIS A 65 -0.21 -8.30 5.24
CA HIS A 65 1.10 -8.16 4.68
C HIS A 65 1.14 -9.24 3.60
N GLU A 66 1.42 -8.82 2.36
CA GLU A 66 1.62 -9.68 1.19
C GLU A 66 0.38 -10.01 0.31
N GLY A 67 0.54 -9.72 -0.98
CA GLY A 67 0.06 -10.59 -2.04
C GLY A 67 -1.33 -10.30 -2.60
N GLY A 68 -1.40 -9.67 -3.78
CA GLY A 68 -2.48 -9.96 -4.72
C GLY A 68 -3.17 -8.73 -5.31
N ALA A 69 -4.10 -8.13 -4.58
CA ALA A 69 -5.06 -7.19 -5.18
C ALA A 69 -4.78 -5.69 -4.92
N GLY A 70 -3.99 -5.35 -3.89
CA GLY A 70 -3.62 -3.96 -3.61
C GLY A 70 -2.50 -3.40 -4.48
N ARG A 71 -1.60 -4.29 -4.97
CA ARG A 71 -0.35 -3.90 -5.66
C ARG A 71 -0.54 -3.31 -7.05
N LEU A 72 -1.63 -3.65 -7.75
CA LEU A 72 -1.84 -3.16 -9.12
C LEU A 72 -2.36 -1.71 -9.12
N ASP A 73 -3.16 -1.35 -8.10
CA ASP A 73 -3.73 0.00 -7.98
C ASP A 73 -2.72 1.04 -7.47
N THR A 74 -1.79 0.67 -6.57
CA THR A 74 -0.69 1.57 -6.16
C THR A 74 0.24 1.91 -7.33
N VAL A 75 0.45 0.97 -8.26
CA VAL A 75 1.26 1.20 -9.47
C VAL A 75 0.56 2.15 -10.46
N LEU A 76 -0.77 2.17 -10.47
CA LEU A 76 -1.58 3.02 -11.36
C LEU A 76 -1.82 4.44 -10.82
N GLU A 77 -1.60 4.70 -9.53
CA GLU A 77 -1.69 6.04 -8.92
C GLU A 77 -0.36 6.83 -8.89
N LEU A 78 0.74 6.25 -9.39
CA LEU A 78 2.03 6.92 -9.42
C LEU A 78 2.03 7.95 -10.57
N HIS A 79 2.22 9.23 -10.21
CA HIS A 79 2.08 10.38 -11.13
C HIS A 79 3.12 10.38 -12.26
N SER A 80 4.14 9.50 -12.17
CA SER A 80 5.11 9.26 -13.23
C SER A 80 5.62 7.80 -13.21
N LEU A 81 6.03 7.30 -14.39
CA LEU A 81 6.73 6.01 -14.53
C LEU A 81 7.98 5.90 -13.64
N ARG A 82 8.58 7.04 -13.27
CA ARG A 82 9.74 7.08 -12.39
C ARG A 82 9.36 6.62 -10.98
N GLU A 83 8.29 7.19 -10.43
CA GLU A 83 7.81 6.84 -9.08
C GLU A 83 7.31 5.39 -9.04
N ALA A 84 6.65 4.93 -10.11
CA ALA A 84 6.28 3.51 -10.27
C ALA A 84 7.45 2.54 -10.21
N ARG A 85 8.55 2.88 -10.88
CA ARG A 85 9.76 2.07 -10.84
C ARG A 85 10.43 2.12 -9.48
N GLU A 86 10.46 3.27 -8.83
CA GLU A 86 11.10 3.44 -7.53
C GLU A 86 10.37 2.64 -6.44
N GLU A 87 9.03 2.67 -6.42
CA GLU A 87 8.25 1.90 -5.44
C GLU A 87 8.37 0.39 -5.69
N PHE A 88 8.23 -0.04 -6.95
CA PHE A 88 8.42 -1.45 -7.32
C PHE A 88 9.83 -1.95 -6.94
N GLU A 89 10.86 -1.15 -7.24
CA GLU A 89 12.25 -1.52 -6.96
C GLU A 89 12.52 -1.59 -5.46
N LYS A 90 11.98 -0.66 -4.67
CA LYS A 90 12.07 -0.66 -3.21
C LYS A 90 11.45 -1.93 -2.62
N GLU A 91 10.21 -2.25 -3.02
CA GLU A 91 9.49 -3.44 -2.54
C GLU A 91 10.19 -4.73 -2.96
N PHE A 92 10.66 -4.80 -4.20
CA PHE A 92 11.43 -5.95 -4.70
C PHE A 92 12.70 -6.18 -3.88
N ILE A 93 13.46 -5.11 -3.58
CA ILE A 93 14.66 -5.19 -2.76
C ILE A 93 14.33 -5.65 -1.33
N LEU A 94 13.25 -5.13 -0.75
CA LEU A 94 12.82 -5.47 0.61
C LEU A 94 12.45 -6.96 0.71
N GLN A 95 11.64 -7.45 -0.21
CA GLN A 95 11.26 -8.86 -0.27
C GLN A 95 12.50 -9.77 -0.40
N LYS A 96 13.46 -9.40 -1.26
CA LYS A 96 14.68 -10.19 -1.47
C LYS A 96 15.61 -10.14 -0.26
N LEU A 97 15.69 -9.01 0.44
CA LEU A 97 16.43 -8.91 1.70
C LEU A 97 15.82 -9.85 2.75
N GLU A 98 14.51 -9.90 2.88
CA GLU A 98 13.84 -10.80 3.83
C GLU A 98 14.06 -12.28 3.49
N GLU A 99 13.92 -12.66 2.23
CA GLU A 99 14.19 -14.03 1.74
C GLU A 99 15.64 -14.49 2.05
N HIS A 100 16.59 -13.56 2.07
CA HIS A 100 18.01 -13.84 2.33
C HIS A 100 18.45 -13.45 3.76
N GLY A 101 17.52 -13.23 4.69
CA GLY A 101 17.81 -12.95 6.10
C GLY A 101 18.62 -11.67 6.31
N TRP A 102 18.28 -10.60 5.59
CA TRP A 102 18.92 -9.29 5.62
C TRP A 102 20.41 -9.30 5.23
N ASN A 103 20.88 -10.36 4.58
CA ASN A 103 22.26 -10.45 4.09
C ASN A 103 22.41 -9.73 2.74
N ILE A 104 22.96 -8.52 2.77
CA ILE A 104 23.14 -7.66 1.60
C ILE A 104 23.99 -8.34 0.52
N SER A 105 25.08 -9.04 0.88
CA SER A 105 25.96 -9.68 -0.11
C SER A 105 25.23 -10.81 -0.84
N LYS A 106 24.54 -11.69 -0.11
CA LYS A 106 23.76 -12.78 -0.71
C LYS A 106 22.61 -12.25 -1.56
N THR A 107 21.95 -11.19 -1.09
CA THR A 107 20.84 -10.57 -1.83
C THR A 107 21.32 -9.94 -3.14
N ALA A 108 22.45 -9.22 -3.09
CA ALA A 108 23.08 -8.60 -4.25
C ALA A 108 23.44 -9.64 -5.32
N GLU A 109 24.07 -10.75 -4.91
CA GLU A 109 24.38 -11.88 -5.80
C GLU A 109 23.11 -12.51 -6.40
N ALA A 110 22.06 -12.71 -5.58
CA ALA A 110 20.83 -13.37 -6.02
C ALA A 110 19.99 -12.55 -7.01
N ILE A 111 20.05 -11.22 -6.94
CA ILE A 111 19.34 -10.32 -7.87
C ILE A 111 20.26 -9.75 -8.96
N GLU A 112 21.47 -10.29 -9.09
CA GLU A 112 22.49 -9.89 -10.08
C GLU A 112 22.82 -8.38 -10.04
N LEU A 113 22.81 -7.80 -8.84
CA LEU A 113 23.14 -6.40 -8.61
C LEU A 113 24.48 -6.27 -7.89
N GLU A 114 25.31 -5.33 -8.33
CA GLU A 114 26.51 -4.90 -7.62
C GLU A 114 26.19 -4.55 -6.15
N ARG A 115 26.94 -5.11 -5.20
CA ARG A 115 26.72 -4.88 -3.75
C ARG A 115 26.71 -3.39 -3.39
N SER A 116 27.60 -2.63 -4.02
CA SER A 116 27.72 -1.17 -3.86
C SER A 116 26.43 -0.44 -4.30
N ASN A 117 25.82 -0.89 -5.40
CA ASN A 117 24.55 -0.38 -5.91
C ASN A 117 23.38 -0.75 -5.01
N LEU A 118 23.30 -2.00 -4.54
CA LEU A 118 22.26 -2.42 -3.61
C LEU A 118 22.30 -1.59 -2.32
N HIS A 119 23.48 -1.40 -1.75
CA HIS A 119 23.66 -0.60 -0.55
C HIS A 119 23.22 0.86 -0.73
N ARG A 120 23.52 1.46 -1.90
CA ARG A 120 23.07 2.82 -2.24
C ARG A 120 21.55 2.90 -2.38
N LYS A 121 20.91 1.89 -2.99
CA LYS A 121 19.45 1.81 -3.15
C LYS A 121 18.74 1.67 -1.80
N ILE A 122 19.21 0.78 -0.93
CA ILE A 122 18.70 0.62 0.45
C ILE A 122 18.70 1.96 1.19
N LYS A 123 19.82 2.70 1.13
CA LYS A 123 19.93 4.03 1.74
C LYS A 123 19.01 5.06 1.09
N SER A 124 18.90 5.04 -0.25
CA SER A 124 18.06 5.98 -1.00
C SER A 124 16.57 5.80 -0.74
N TYR A 125 16.14 4.56 -0.47
CA TYR A 125 14.73 4.23 -0.18
C TYR A 125 14.39 4.24 1.30
N GLY A 126 15.36 4.52 2.18
CA GLY A 126 15.13 4.57 3.63
C GLY A 126 14.79 3.20 4.24
N ILE A 127 15.29 2.10 3.64
CA ILE A 127 15.05 0.75 4.15
C ILE A 127 15.90 0.56 5.42
N GLU A 128 15.24 0.37 6.57
CA GLU A 128 15.92 0.08 7.83
C GLU A 128 16.36 -1.39 7.87
N LEU A 129 17.68 -1.61 7.92
CA LEU A 129 18.24 -2.95 8.02
C LEU A 129 17.97 -3.52 9.41
N LYS A 130 17.15 -4.56 9.50
CA LYS A 130 17.02 -5.35 10.73
C LYS A 130 18.28 -6.19 10.92
N LYS A 131 18.93 -6.01 12.07
CA LYS A 131 20.07 -6.83 12.51
C LYS A 131 19.61 -8.12 13.16
#